data_AF-A0A0N9V0S8-F1
#
_entry.id   AF-A0A0N9V0S8-F1
#
_cell.length_a   1.000
_cell.length_b   1.000
_cell.length_c   1.000
_cell.angle_alpha   90.00
_cell.angle_beta   90.00
_cell.angle_gamma   90.00
#
_symmetry.space_group_name_H-M   'P 1'
#
loop_
_entity.id
_entity.type
_entity.pdbx_description
1 polymer ?
#
loop_
_entity_poly.entity_id
_entity_poly.type
_entity_poly.pdbx_seq_one_letter_code
_entity_poly.pdbx_strand_id
1 'polypeptide(L)'
;MAEEAKTRRRSTKAEQRAETMEQILDEAELLFSRHGLHGVTLKDVAKRVGVHHTLLNYYFEDKKKLFDAVFARRAVVTSTKRMQALDEYDRASGGKPTIEGALHAFLDTDLDLYIHGGDGWKNYGALGAQVANTPEWGAELMDSHFDPVVLRLIELLKKAMPDCAEEDIFWGYHFVTGALMVTLARTGRIDKLSGGVCKSEDFEAIKARMAAFMAAGFRQICNKKA
;
A
#
# COMPACT_ATOMS: atom_id res chain seq x y z
N MET A 1 0.26 -10.44 52.07
CA MET A 1 0.65 -10.47 50.64
C MET A 1 -0.41 -11.27 49.92
N ALA A 2 -1.44 -10.59 49.40
CA ALA A 2 -2.54 -11.21 48.68
C ALA A 2 -2.40 -10.87 47.20
N GLU A 3 -2.30 -11.91 46.39
CA GLU A 3 -2.12 -11.90 44.95
C GLU A 3 -3.44 -11.47 44.29
N GLU A 4 -3.46 -10.26 43.72
CA GLU A 4 -4.60 -9.77 42.93
C GLU A 4 -4.66 -10.53 41.60
N ALA A 5 -5.43 -11.60 41.59
CA ALA A 5 -5.90 -12.25 40.37
C ALA A 5 -6.76 -11.25 39.58
N LYS A 6 -6.18 -10.62 38.54
CA LYS A 6 -6.91 -9.81 37.57
C LYS A 6 -7.90 -10.70 36.81
N THR A 7 -9.17 -10.62 37.19
CA THR A 7 -10.30 -11.25 36.50
C THR A 7 -10.38 -10.77 35.06
N ARG A 8 -9.96 -11.60 34.11
CA ARG A 8 -10.03 -11.32 32.67
C ARG A 8 -11.51 -11.28 32.26
N ARG A 9 -12.04 -10.08 31.99
CA ARG A 9 -13.45 -9.87 31.59
C ARG A 9 -13.76 -10.72 30.34
N ARG A 10 -14.82 -11.51 30.40
CA ARG A 10 -15.23 -12.42 29.31
C ARG A 10 -15.69 -11.58 28.11
N SER A 11 -14.98 -11.70 26.98
CA SER A 11 -15.29 -11.01 25.71
C SER A 11 -16.71 -11.33 25.24
N THR A 12 -17.42 -10.33 24.73
CA THR A 12 -18.79 -10.45 24.22
C THR A 12 -18.83 -11.26 22.92
N LYS A 13 -20.01 -11.80 22.56
CA LYS A 13 -20.17 -12.51 21.28
C LYS A 13 -19.84 -11.62 20.07
N ALA A 14 -20.06 -10.31 20.17
CA ALA A 14 -19.74 -9.36 19.09
C ALA A 14 -18.22 -9.17 18.97
N GLU A 15 -17.53 -8.99 20.09
CA GLU A 15 -16.06 -8.88 20.14
C GLU A 15 -15.39 -10.13 19.58
N GLN A 16 -15.83 -11.33 20.00
CA GLN A 16 -15.31 -12.61 19.46
C GLN A 16 -15.50 -12.74 17.95
N ARG A 17 -16.64 -12.27 17.42
CA ARG A 17 -16.90 -12.28 15.97
C ARG A 17 -15.99 -11.33 15.22
N ALA A 18 -15.74 -10.15 15.77
CA ALA A 18 -14.81 -9.18 15.19
C ALA A 18 -13.37 -9.71 15.21
N GLU A 19 -12.93 -10.28 16.33
CA GLU A 19 -11.61 -10.93 16.45
C GLU A 19 -11.43 -12.06 15.41
N THR A 20 -12.45 -12.91 15.24
CA THR A 20 -12.43 -13.98 14.24
C THR A 20 -12.36 -13.42 12.82
N MET A 21 -13.12 -12.36 12.54
CA MET A 21 -13.11 -11.70 11.22
C MET A 21 -11.72 -11.12 10.90
N GLU A 22 -11.09 -10.43 11.85
CA GLU A 22 -9.74 -9.90 11.68
C GLU A 22 -8.71 -11.02 11.44
N GLN A 23 -8.79 -12.12 12.19
CA GLN A 23 -7.93 -13.28 11.95
C GLN A 23 -8.11 -13.87 10.54
N ILE A 24 -9.35 -13.95 10.05
CA ILE A 24 -9.62 -14.41 8.68
C ILE A 24 -8.98 -13.48 7.66
N LEU A 25 -9.14 -12.16 7.83
CA LEU A 25 -8.60 -11.17 6.91
C LEU A 25 -7.05 -11.16 6.92
N ASP A 26 -6.42 -11.29 8.09
CA ASP A 26 -4.96 -11.33 8.22
C ASP A 26 -4.35 -12.57 7.56
N GLU A 27 -4.93 -13.75 7.78
CA GLU A 27 -4.43 -14.98 7.16
C GLU A 27 -4.72 -15.02 5.65
N ALA A 28 -5.86 -14.47 5.21
CA ALA A 28 -6.16 -14.31 3.80
C ALA A 28 -5.20 -13.34 3.11
N GLU A 29 -4.89 -12.21 3.73
CA GLU A 29 -3.91 -11.21 3.24
C GLU A 29 -2.53 -11.84 3.00
N LEU A 30 -2.05 -12.64 3.94
CA LEU A 30 -0.79 -13.36 3.79
C LEU A 30 -0.83 -14.40 2.66
N LEU A 31 -1.94 -15.12 2.49
CA LEU A 31 -2.06 -16.09 1.40
C LEU A 31 -2.13 -15.40 0.04
N PHE A 32 -2.96 -14.36 -0.09
CA PHE A 32 -3.09 -13.59 -1.32
C PHE A 32 -1.79 -12.86 -1.68
N SER A 33 -1.05 -12.32 -0.70
CA SER A 33 0.24 -11.67 -0.97
C SER A 33 1.29 -12.63 -1.52
N ARG A 34 1.18 -13.94 -1.27
CA ARG A 34 2.13 -14.95 -1.75
C ARG A 34 1.70 -15.65 -3.04
N HIS A 35 0.41 -15.84 -3.22
CA HIS A 35 -0.13 -16.72 -4.26
C HIS A 35 -1.09 -16.03 -5.22
N GLY A 36 -1.38 -14.75 -5.00
CA GLY A 36 -2.34 -13.97 -5.77
C GLY A 36 -3.78 -14.46 -5.61
N LEU A 37 -4.73 -13.77 -6.26
CA LEU A 37 -6.15 -14.10 -6.19
C LEU A 37 -6.45 -15.53 -6.68
N HIS A 38 -5.82 -15.97 -7.76
CA HIS A 38 -6.12 -17.26 -8.39
C HIS A 38 -5.47 -18.46 -7.66
N GLY A 39 -4.37 -18.25 -6.93
CA GLY A 39 -3.65 -19.30 -6.22
C GLY A 39 -4.18 -19.66 -4.83
N VAL A 40 -5.23 -18.96 -4.35
CA VAL A 40 -5.82 -19.16 -3.02
C VAL A 40 -7.26 -19.63 -3.14
N THR A 41 -7.68 -20.52 -2.24
CA THR A 41 -9.09 -20.91 -2.05
C THR A 41 -9.59 -20.55 -0.65
N LEU A 42 -10.91 -20.48 -0.46
CA LEU A 42 -11.50 -20.30 0.88
C LEU A 42 -11.09 -21.44 1.84
N LYS A 43 -10.90 -22.66 1.33
CA LYS A 43 -10.45 -23.80 2.15
C LYS A 43 -9.02 -23.60 2.67
N ASP A 44 -8.13 -23.00 1.88
CA ASP A 44 -6.77 -22.71 2.31
C ASP A 44 -6.75 -21.71 3.47
N VAL A 45 -7.57 -20.66 3.36
CA VAL A 45 -7.76 -19.67 4.43
C VAL A 45 -8.32 -20.35 5.68
N ALA A 46 -9.35 -21.20 5.55
CA ALA A 46 -9.98 -21.90 6.67
C ALA A 46 -8.96 -22.74 7.46
N LYS A 47 -8.18 -23.52 6.70
CA LYS A 47 -7.14 -24.38 7.22
C LYS A 47 -6.08 -23.58 7.97
N ARG A 48 -5.72 -22.40 7.46
CA ARG A 48 -4.69 -21.54 8.04
C ARG A 48 -5.14 -20.87 9.34
N VAL A 49 -6.39 -20.38 9.37
CA VAL A 49 -7.01 -19.83 10.59
C VAL A 49 -7.28 -20.93 11.63
N GLY A 50 -7.37 -22.19 11.21
CA GLY A 50 -7.66 -23.32 12.10
C GLY A 50 -9.16 -23.52 12.36
N VAL A 51 -9.99 -23.08 11.42
CA VAL A 51 -11.46 -23.16 11.53
C VAL A 51 -12.06 -24.05 10.45
N HIS A 52 -13.28 -24.53 10.70
CA HIS A 52 -14.01 -25.28 9.69
C HIS A 52 -14.40 -24.36 8.53
N HIS A 53 -14.27 -24.84 7.28
CA HIS A 53 -14.51 -24.03 6.07
C HIS A 53 -15.91 -23.38 6.00
N THR A 54 -16.91 -23.98 6.63
CA THR A 54 -18.27 -23.41 6.72
C THR A 54 -18.31 -22.08 7.45
N LEU A 55 -17.35 -21.80 8.34
CA LEU A 55 -17.25 -20.52 9.03
C LEU A 55 -16.93 -19.39 8.05
N LEU A 56 -16.10 -19.62 7.03
CA LEU A 56 -15.81 -18.59 6.04
C LEU A 56 -17.01 -18.28 5.18
N ASN A 57 -17.80 -19.29 4.80
CA ASN A 57 -19.05 -19.10 4.06
C ASN A 57 -20.10 -18.31 4.87
N TYR A 58 -19.95 -18.23 6.20
CA TYR A 58 -20.79 -17.37 7.03
C TYR A 58 -20.41 -15.87 6.91
N TYR A 59 -19.12 -15.57 6.71
CA TYR A 59 -18.61 -14.20 6.61
C TYR A 59 -18.52 -13.67 5.17
N PHE A 60 -18.23 -14.56 4.21
CA PHE A 60 -17.95 -14.20 2.83
C PHE A 60 -18.73 -15.11 1.89
N GLU A 61 -19.46 -14.49 0.96
CA GLU A 61 -20.22 -15.19 -0.08
C GLU A 61 -19.31 -16.02 -0.99
N ASP A 62 -18.18 -15.44 -1.39
CA ASP A 62 -17.19 -16.09 -2.23
C ASP A 62 -15.76 -15.57 -1.97
N LYS A 63 -14.80 -16.13 -2.72
CA LYS A 63 -13.39 -15.73 -2.66
C LYS A 63 -13.17 -14.27 -3.06
N LYS A 64 -13.92 -13.77 -4.05
CA LYS A 64 -13.76 -12.41 -4.55
C LYS A 64 -14.18 -11.40 -3.48
N LYS A 65 -15.28 -11.63 -2.77
CA LYS A 65 -15.70 -10.82 -1.62
C LYS A 65 -14.69 -10.82 -0.48
N LEU A 66 -14.07 -11.97 -0.18
CA LEU A 66 -12.97 -12.03 0.79
C LEU A 66 -11.76 -11.21 0.31
N PHE A 67 -11.37 -11.37 -0.95
CA PHE A 67 -10.25 -10.62 -1.54
C PHE A 67 -10.49 -9.10 -1.52
N ASP A 68 -11.67 -8.67 -1.94
CA ASP A 68 -12.06 -7.26 -1.95
C ASP A 68 -12.06 -6.68 -0.53
N ALA A 69 -12.57 -7.43 0.46
CA ALA A 69 -12.54 -7.00 1.86
C ALA A 69 -11.12 -6.87 2.41
N VAL A 70 -10.24 -7.83 2.11
CA VAL A 70 -8.81 -7.77 2.47
C VAL A 70 -8.16 -6.53 1.87
N PHE A 71 -8.37 -6.30 0.57
CA PHE A 71 -7.75 -5.17 -0.13
C PHE A 71 -8.26 -3.82 0.38
N ALA A 72 -9.60 -3.67 0.47
CA ALA A 72 -10.25 -2.43 0.88
C ALA A 72 -9.89 -2.02 2.31
N ARG A 73 -9.76 -2.97 3.24
CA ARG A 73 -9.45 -2.71 4.66
C ARG A 73 -8.21 -1.83 4.82
N ARG A 74 -7.14 -2.10 4.07
CA ARG A 74 -5.90 -1.31 4.13
C ARG A 74 -5.86 -0.19 3.10
N ALA A 75 -6.53 -0.34 1.96
CA ALA A 75 -6.60 0.71 0.94
C ALA A 75 -7.14 2.01 1.55
N VAL A 76 -8.24 1.92 2.30
CA VAL A 76 -8.85 3.07 3.01
C VAL A 76 -7.87 3.74 3.97
N VAL A 77 -7.09 2.96 4.73
CA VAL A 77 -6.11 3.50 5.68
C VAL A 77 -4.98 4.23 4.94
N THR A 78 -4.42 3.63 3.89
CA THR A 78 -3.33 4.23 3.11
C THR A 78 -3.77 5.50 2.39
N SER A 79 -4.91 5.47 1.69
CA SER A 79 -5.41 6.62 0.93
C SER A 79 -5.78 7.78 1.85
N THR A 80 -6.41 7.50 3.00
CA THR A 80 -6.72 8.53 4.01
C THR A 80 -5.45 9.19 4.54
N LYS A 81 -4.44 8.41 4.92
CA LYS A 81 -3.18 8.94 5.45
C LYS A 81 -2.42 9.77 4.42
N ARG A 82 -2.34 9.28 3.18
CA ARG A 82 -1.70 10.00 2.08
C ARG A 82 -2.42 11.31 1.76
N MET A 83 -3.75 11.30 1.73
CA MET A 83 -4.53 12.53 1.53
C MET A 83 -4.22 13.56 2.61
N GLN A 84 -4.25 13.15 3.88
CA GLN A 84 -3.91 14.02 5.02
C GLN A 84 -2.48 14.58 4.91
N ALA A 85 -1.50 13.75 4.55
CA ALA A 85 -0.11 14.16 4.40
C ALA A 85 0.08 15.17 3.25
N LEU A 86 -0.58 14.96 2.11
CA LEU A 86 -0.54 15.89 0.99
C LEU A 86 -1.18 17.24 1.34
N ASP A 87 -2.30 17.24 2.06
CA ASP A 87 -2.99 18.46 2.48
C ASP A 87 -2.23 19.23 3.57
N GLU A 88 -1.57 18.53 4.48
CA GLU A 88 -0.66 19.13 5.44
C GLU A 88 0.56 19.74 4.75
N TYR A 89 1.15 19.01 3.81
CA TYR A 89 2.28 19.52 3.02
C TYR A 89 1.90 20.74 2.17
N ASP A 90 0.77 20.73 1.46
CA ASP A 90 0.33 21.88 0.65
C ASP A 90 0.18 23.14 1.53
N ARG A 91 -0.45 23.00 2.70
CA ARG A 91 -0.56 24.09 3.69
C ARG A 91 0.81 24.57 4.18
N ALA A 92 1.70 23.65 4.56
CA ALA A 92 3.04 23.98 5.03
C ALA A 92 3.91 24.66 3.96
N SER A 93 3.71 24.30 2.69
CA SER A 93 4.43 24.89 1.56
C SER A 93 4.01 26.32 1.24
N GLY A 94 2.93 26.84 1.84
CA GLY A 94 2.41 28.18 1.57
C GLY A 94 1.99 28.38 0.11
N GLY A 95 1.51 27.32 -0.55
CA GLY A 95 1.13 27.33 -1.96
C GLY A 95 2.32 27.29 -2.94
N LYS A 96 3.53 26.98 -2.46
CA LYS A 96 4.74 26.83 -3.28
C LYS A 96 5.34 25.43 -3.08
N PRO A 97 4.62 24.36 -3.45
CA PRO A 97 5.16 23.01 -3.32
C PRO A 97 6.37 22.82 -4.23
N THR A 98 7.33 22.01 -3.78
CA THR A 98 8.37 21.42 -4.62
C THR A 98 7.97 20.01 -5.07
N ILE A 99 8.59 19.54 -6.15
CA ILE A 99 8.41 18.17 -6.66
C ILE A 99 8.81 17.16 -5.58
N GLU A 100 10.02 17.31 -5.02
CA GLU A 100 10.53 16.43 -3.95
C GLU A 100 9.62 16.41 -2.74
N GLY A 101 9.15 17.57 -2.27
CA GLY A 101 8.32 17.61 -1.07
C GLY A 101 6.96 16.94 -1.28
N ALA A 102 6.36 17.10 -2.47
CA ALA A 102 5.11 16.41 -2.81
C ALA A 102 5.31 14.89 -2.89
N LEU A 103 6.43 14.45 -3.49
CA LEU A 103 6.79 13.03 -3.56
C LEU A 103 7.13 12.45 -2.19
N HIS A 104 7.82 13.19 -1.32
CA HIS A 104 8.05 12.77 0.07
C HIS A 104 6.72 12.61 0.81
N ALA A 105 5.84 13.61 0.77
CA ALA A 105 4.53 13.52 1.42
C ALA A 105 3.73 12.28 0.96
N PHE A 106 3.81 11.92 -0.32
CA PHE A 106 3.11 10.76 -0.86
C PHE A 106 3.80 9.42 -0.59
N LEU A 107 5.10 9.31 -0.86
CA LEU A 107 5.86 8.05 -0.81
C LEU A 107 6.21 7.68 0.63
N ASP A 108 6.68 8.63 1.42
CA ASP A 108 7.15 8.39 2.78
C ASP A 108 5.99 7.94 3.67
N THR A 109 4.79 8.50 3.48
CA THR A 109 3.58 8.10 4.20
C THR A 109 3.27 6.61 4.03
N ASP A 110 3.46 6.06 2.83
CA ASP A 110 3.27 4.64 2.57
C ASP A 110 4.44 3.82 3.10
N LEU A 111 5.67 4.24 2.81
CA LEU A 111 6.88 3.56 3.28
C LEU A 111 6.90 3.43 4.82
N ASP A 112 6.45 4.44 5.55
CA ASP A 112 6.34 4.43 7.01
C ASP A 112 5.35 3.40 7.53
N LEU A 113 4.25 3.15 6.80
CA LEU A 113 3.33 2.06 7.14
C LEU A 113 4.01 0.70 7.00
N TYR A 114 4.86 0.50 5.99
CA TYR A 114 5.57 -0.76 5.78
C TYR A 114 6.75 -0.94 6.75
N ILE A 115 7.42 0.14 7.13
CA ILE A 115 8.53 0.16 8.09
C ILE A 115 8.00 -0.13 9.50
N HIS A 116 6.94 0.56 9.94
CA HIS A 116 6.48 0.52 11.33
C HIS A 116 5.26 -0.39 11.57
N GLY A 117 4.55 -0.78 10.53
CA GLY A 117 3.29 -1.53 10.63
C GLY A 117 3.44 -3.06 10.77
N GLY A 118 4.66 -3.59 10.68
CA GLY A 118 4.92 -5.02 10.79
C GLY A 118 4.54 -5.82 9.53
N ASP A 119 4.60 -7.14 9.63
CA ASP A 119 4.56 -8.03 8.46
C ASP A 119 3.23 -8.01 7.69
N GLY A 120 2.11 -7.74 8.37
CA GLY A 120 0.81 -7.56 7.69
C GLY A 120 0.87 -6.41 6.68
N TRP A 121 1.41 -5.25 7.07
CA TRP A 121 1.57 -4.12 6.14
C TRP A 121 2.50 -4.48 4.99
N LYS A 122 3.58 -5.22 5.23
CA LYS A 122 4.47 -5.69 4.16
C LYS A 122 3.78 -6.69 3.21
N ASN A 123 2.92 -7.57 3.74
CA ASN A 123 2.10 -8.48 2.94
C ASN A 123 1.14 -7.69 2.05
N TYR A 124 0.51 -6.66 2.62
CA TYR A 124 -0.35 -5.77 1.86
C TYR A 124 0.38 -5.02 0.76
N GLY A 125 1.59 -4.52 1.01
CA GLY A 125 2.42 -3.92 -0.05
C GLY A 125 2.66 -4.88 -1.22
N ALA A 126 3.00 -6.14 -0.91
CA ALA A 126 3.20 -7.17 -1.94
C ALA A 126 1.90 -7.54 -2.67
N LEU A 127 0.76 -7.55 -1.98
CA LEU A 127 -0.55 -7.73 -2.58
C LEU A 127 -0.92 -6.56 -3.49
N GLY A 128 -0.72 -5.32 -3.04
CA GLY A 128 -0.94 -4.11 -3.81
C GLY A 128 -0.13 -4.07 -5.09
N ALA A 129 1.15 -4.49 -5.03
CA ALA A 129 1.99 -4.61 -6.21
C ALA A 129 1.42 -5.62 -7.24
N GLN A 130 0.84 -6.74 -6.80
CA GLN A 130 0.20 -7.69 -7.71
C GLN A 130 -1.08 -7.13 -8.33
N VAL A 131 -1.94 -6.51 -7.53
CA VAL A 131 -3.18 -5.89 -8.00
C VAL A 131 -2.88 -4.80 -9.03
N ALA A 132 -1.97 -3.88 -8.70
CA ALA A 132 -1.60 -2.76 -9.57
C ALA A 132 -0.97 -3.17 -10.91
N ASN A 133 -0.39 -4.37 -10.98
CA ASN A 133 0.21 -4.91 -12.21
C ASN A 133 -0.69 -5.95 -12.90
N THR A 134 -1.94 -6.11 -12.46
CA THR A 134 -2.91 -6.99 -13.12
C THR A 134 -3.86 -6.17 -13.99
N PRO A 135 -3.86 -6.37 -15.32
CA PRO A 135 -4.83 -5.72 -16.21
C PRO A 135 -6.28 -6.06 -15.87
N GLU A 136 -7.21 -5.25 -16.38
CA GLU A 136 -8.66 -5.40 -16.20
C GLU A 136 -9.09 -5.19 -14.74
N TRP A 137 -9.29 -6.27 -13.98
CA TRP A 137 -9.87 -6.21 -12.63
C TRP A 137 -8.96 -5.54 -11.60
N GLY A 138 -7.64 -5.60 -11.79
CA GLY A 138 -6.68 -4.98 -10.90
C GLY A 138 -6.69 -3.46 -11.03
N ALA A 139 -6.76 -2.96 -12.27
CA ALA A 139 -6.89 -1.54 -12.56
C ALA A 139 -8.17 -0.96 -11.96
N GLU A 140 -9.33 -1.60 -12.17
CA GLU A 140 -10.60 -1.14 -11.60
C GLU A 140 -10.58 -1.01 -10.06
N LEU A 141 -9.89 -1.93 -9.37
CA LEU A 141 -9.69 -1.85 -7.92
C LEU A 141 -8.77 -0.70 -7.51
N MET A 142 -7.72 -0.43 -8.29
CA MET A 142 -6.84 0.71 -8.03
C MET A 142 -7.59 2.03 -8.22
N ASP A 143 -8.35 2.16 -9.31
CA ASP A 143 -9.14 3.35 -9.64
C ASP A 143 -10.10 3.68 -8.48
N SER A 144 -10.83 2.67 -8.02
CA SER A 144 -11.85 2.81 -6.97
C SER A 144 -11.30 3.25 -5.60
N HIS A 145 -10.02 2.96 -5.32
CA HIS A 145 -9.44 3.18 -3.99
C HIS A 145 -8.38 4.28 -3.93
N PHE A 146 -7.72 4.60 -5.06
CA PHE A 146 -6.54 5.44 -5.07
C PHE A 146 -6.63 6.66 -6.00
N ASP A 147 -7.54 6.72 -6.96
CA ASP A 147 -7.63 7.86 -7.89
C ASP A 147 -7.68 9.23 -7.19
N PRO A 148 -8.52 9.45 -6.15
CA PRO A 148 -8.58 10.74 -5.50
C PRO A 148 -7.23 11.19 -4.93
N VAL A 149 -6.46 10.27 -4.34
CA VAL A 149 -5.17 10.61 -3.73
C VAL A 149 -4.06 10.78 -4.78
N VAL A 150 -4.14 10.04 -5.88
CA VAL A 150 -3.24 10.22 -7.03
C VAL A 150 -3.47 11.56 -7.68
N LEU A 151 -4.72 11.93 -7.98
CA LEU A 151 -5.05 13.21 -8.57
C LEU A 151 -4.64 14.38 -7.66
N ARG A 152 -4.77 14.21 -6.34
CA ARG A 152 -4.27 15.20 -5.37
C ARG A 152 -2.75 15.40 -5.48
N LEU A 153 -1.97 14.33 -5.60
CA LEU A 153 -0.53 14.44 -5.85
C LEU A 153 -0.25 15.14 -7.19
N ILE A 154 -0.96 14.77 -8.25
CA ILE A 154 -0.82 15.39 -9.58
C ILE A 154 -1.09 16.90 -9.52
N GLU A 155 -2.10 17.35 -8.76
CA GLU A 155 -2.34 18.79 -8.54
C GLU A 155 -1.13 19.50 -7.93
N LEU A 156 -0.51 18.90 -6.90
CA LEU A 156 0.68 19.49 -6.28
C LEU A 156 1.88 19.50 -7.23
N LEU A 157 2.05 18.46 -8.04
CA LEU A 157 3.09 18.39 -9.07
C LEU A 157 2.87 19.46 -10.16
N LYS A 158 1.63 19.68 -10.59
CA LYS A 158 1.25 20.77 -11.51
C LYS A 158 1.58 22.15 -10.92
N LYS A 159 1.29 22.37 -9.64
CA LYS A 159 1.66 23.61 -8.93
C LYS A 159 3.19 23.80 -8.86
N ALA A 160 3.93 22.71 -8.63
CA ALA A 160 5.39 22.73 -8.55
C ALA A 160 6.07 22.93 -9.92
N MET A 161 5.37 22.61 -11.01
CA MET A 161 5.89 22.62 -12.39
C MET A 161 4.87 23.23 -13.37
N PRO A 162 4.52 24.52 -13.24
CA PRO A 162 3.42 25.15 -13.99
C PRO A 162 3.63 25.16 -15.52
N ASP A 163 4.88 25.13 -15.99
CA ASP A 163 5.22 25.19 -17.42
C ASP A 163 5.40 23.80 -18.07
N CYS A 164 5.32 22.73 -17.27
CA CYS A 164 5.46 21.35 -17.74
C CYS A 164 4.18 20.89 -18.44
N ALA A 165 4.33 20.08 -19.50
CA ALA A 165 3.17 19.50 -20.15
C ALA A 165 2.48 18.52 -19.19
N GLU A 166 1.15 18.53 -19.18
CA GLU A 166 0.36 17.64 -18.32
C GLU A 166 0.64 16.16 -18.62
N GLU A 167 0.83 15.82 -19.90
CA GLU A 167 1.25 14.49 -20.35
C GLU A 167 2.55 14.02 -19.66
N ASP A 168 3.56 14.89 -19.59
CA ASP A 168 4.84 14.56 -18.95
C ASP A 168 4.69 14.36 -17.43
N ILE A 169 3.79 15.09 -16.78
CA ILE A 169 3.51 14.92 -15.35
C ILE A 169 2.88 13.54 -15.11
N PHE A 170 1.93 13.11 -15.94
CA PHE A 170 1.33 11.78 -15.83
C PHE A 170 2.33 10.66 -16.14
N TRP A 171 3.20 10.82 -17.15
CA TRP A 171 4.28 9.86 -17.40
C TRP A 171 5.28 9.79 -16.26
N GLY A 172 5.66 10.93 -15.69
CA GLY A 172 6.50 10.99 -14.50
C GLY A 172 5.87 10.25 -13.32
N TYR A 173 4.57 10.45 -13.08
CA TYR A 173 3.84 9.70 -12.06
C TYR A 173 3.80 8.19 -12.37
N HIS A 174 3.60 7.81 -13.63
CA HIS A 174 3.65 6.41 -14.06
C HIS A 174 5.00 5.76 -13.70
N PHE A 175 6.13 6.47 -13.87
CA PHE A 175 7.44 5.97 -13.47
C PHE A 175 7.60 5.88 -11.94
N VAL A 176 7.05 6.84 -11.18
CA VAL A 176 7.03 6.78 -9.71
C VAL A 176 6.27 5.54 -9.24
N THR A 177 5.06 5.31 -9.74
CA THR A 177 4.25 4.16 -9.32
C THR A 177 4.89 2.84 -9.75
N GLY A 178 5.49 2.76 -10.95
CA GLY A 178 6.21 1.56 -11.40
C GLY A 178 7.33 1.17 -10.45
N ALA A 179 8.16 2.13 -10.04
CA ALA A 179 9.22 1.87 -9.06
C ALA A 179 8.68 1.56 -7.65
N LEU A 180 7.58 2.19 -7.24
CA LEU A 180 6.93 1.89 -5.96
C LEU A 180 6.42 0.44 -5.96
N MET A 181 5.70 0.02 -6.99
CA MET A 181 5.15 -1.34 -7.06
C MET A 181 6.25 -2.40 -7.08
N VAL A 182 7.34 -2.19 -7.82
CA VAL A 182 8.50 -3.11 -7.79
C VAL A 182 9.14 -3.17 -6.40
N THR A 183 9.20 -2.04 -5.70
CA THR A 183 9.69 -1.96 -4.32
C THR A 183 8.81 -2.79 -3.38
N LEU A 184 7.49 -2.56 -3.42
CA LEU A 184 6.53 -3.23 -2.54
C LEU A 184 6.41 -4.74 -2.82
N ALA A 185 6.70 -5.16 -4.06
CA ALA A 185 6.74 -6.56 -4.44
C ALA A 185 7.86 -7.36 -3.76
N ARG A 186 8.91 -6.70 -3.24
CA ARG A 186 10.02 -7.33 -2.49
C ARG A 186 10.57 -8.60 -3.16
N THR A 187 10.86 -8.50 -4.45
CA THR A 187 11.20 -9.68 -5.29
C THR A 187 12.55 -10.33 -4.98
N GLY A 188 13.40 -9.72 -4.13
CA GLY A 188 14.76 -10.18 -3.87
C GLY A 188 15.73 -10.01 -5.05
N ARG A 189 15.28 -9.45 -6.18
CA ARG A 189 16.10 -9.32 -7.39
C ARG A 189 17.31 -8.40 -7.16
N ILE A 190 17.09 -7.25 -6.53
CA ILE A 190 18.18 -6.29 -6.25
C ILE A 190 19.17 -6.85 -5.23
N ASP A 191 18.71 -7.66 -4.27
CA ASP A 191 19.53 -8.36 -3.30
C ASP A 191 20.55 -9.25 -4.00
N LYS A 192 20.08 -10.04 -4.98
CA LYS A 192 20.94 -10.90 -5.78
C LYS A 192 21.86 -10.11 -6.71
N LEU A 193 21.32 -9.12 -7.43
CA LEU A 193 22.08 -8.34 -8.41
C LEU A 193 23.21 -7.53 -7.78
N SER A 194 22.98 -7.01 -6.57
CA SER A 194 23.94 -6.20 -5.84
C SER A 194 24.91 -7.02 -4.97
N GLY A 195 24.84 -8.37 -5.02
CA GLY A 195 25.63 -9.22 -4.11
C GLY A 195 25.30 -9.00 -2.63
N GLY A 196 24.09 -8.54 -2.32
CA GLY A 196 23.61 -8.25 -0.98
C GLY A 196 23.90 -6.85 -0.45
N VAL A 197 24.52 -5.96 -1.24
CA VAL A 197 24.74 -4.55 -0.87
C VAL A 197 23.43 -3.79 -0.71
N CYS A 198 22.45 -4.07 -1.57
CA CYS A 198 21.08 -3.59 -1.45
C CYS A 198 20.18 -4.72 -0.93
N LYS A 199 19.14 -4.37 -0.17
CA LYS A 199 18.10 -5.30 0.25
C LYS A 199 16.73 -4.79 -0.19
N SER A 200 15.96 -5.64 -0.84
CA SER A 200 14.60 -5.28 -1.30
C SER A 200 13.62 -5.03 -0.17
N GLU A 201 13.95 -5.46 1.06
CA GLU A 201 13.16 -5.20 2.27
C GLU A 201 13.66 -4.00 3.10
N ASP A 202 14.76 -3.35 2.70
CA ASP A 202 15.30 -2.18 3.39
C ASP A 202 14.57 -0.90 2.93
N PHE A 203 13.33 -0.77 3.42
CA PHE A 203 12.47 0.37 3.10
C PHE A 203 13.05 1.71 3.54
N GLU A 204 13.89 1.75 4.58
CA GLU A 204 14.60 2.96 5.02
C GLU A 204 15.61 3.41 3.95
N ALA A 205 16.41 2.48 3.43
CA ALA A 205 17.32 2.78 2.33
C ALA A 205 16.58 3.22 1.06
N ILE A 206 15.41 2.65 0.78
CA ILE A 206 14.57 3.06 -0.35
C ILE A 206 14.03 4.48 -0.12
N LYS A 207 13.44 4.74 1.05
CA LYS A 207 12.89 6.04 1.46
C LYS A 207 13.91 7.16 1.34
N ALA A 208 15.16 6.90 1.74
CA ALA A 208 16.25 7.87 1.66
C ALA A 208 16.63 8.31 0.23
N ARG A 209 16.15 7.62 -0.82
CA ARG A 209 16.59 7.84 -2.22
C ARG A 209 15.45 8.13 -3.19
N MET A 210 14.31 7.46 -3.01
CA MET A 210 13.29 7.35 -4.06
C MET A 210 12.69 8.70 -4.47
N ALA A 211 12.26 9.53 -3.51
CA ALA A 211 11.63 10.81 -3.81
C ALA A 211 12.58 11.77 -4.57
N ALA A 212 13.83 11.90 -4.10
CA ALA A 212 14.85 12.73 -4.75
C ALA A 212 15.20 12.22 -6.16
N PHE A 213 15.35 10.91 -6.34
CA PHE A 213 15.61 10.30 -7.65
C PHE A 213 14.48 10.59 -8.64
N MET A 214 13.23 10.41 -8.20
CA MET A 214 12.06 10.64 -9.04
C MET A 214 11.87 12.12 -9.38
N ALA A 215 12.07 13.01 -8.42
CA ALA A 215 11.97 14.44 -8.66
C ALA A 215 12.99 14.96 -9.68
N ALA A 216 14.22 14.42 -9.66
CA ALA A 216 15.20 14.69 -10.71
C ALA A 216 14.71 14.24 -12.10
N GLY A 217 14.04 13.08 -12.18
CA GLY A 217 13.38 12.59 -13.39
C GLY A 217 12.32 13.55 -13.92
N PHE A 218 11.42 14.03 -13.05
CA PHE A 218 10.40 15.04 -13.39
C PHE A 218 11.05 16.31 -13.96
N ARG A 219 12.06 16.86 -13.29
CA ARG A 219 12.78 18.04 -13.82
C ARG A 219 13.37 17.77 -15.20
N GLN A 220 13.92 16.59 -15.42
CA GLN A 220 14.56 16.24 -16.68
C GLN A 220 13.57 16.15 -17.84
N ILE A 221 12.38 15.59 -17.62
CA ILE A 221 11.35 15.49 -18.67
C ILE A 221 10.66 16.83 -18.89
N CYS A 222 10.37 17.59 -17.83
CA CYS A 222 9.75 18.91 -17.94
C CYS A 222 10.65 19.97 -18.56
N ASN A 223 11.98 19.87 -18.39
CA ASN A 223 12.95 20.78 -19.00
C ASN A 223 13.22 20.48 -20.49
N LYS A 224 12.79 19.33 -21.00
CA LYS A 224 12.93 18.99 -22.43
C LYS A 224 11.81 19.64 -23.24
N LYS A 225 11.82 20.97 -23.30
CA LYS A 225 11.26 21.72 -24.43
C LYS A 225 12.43 22.33 -25.21
N ALA A 226 12.87 21.60 -26.22
CA ALA A 226 13.58 22.13 -27.38
C ALA A 226 12.58 22.26 -28.53
#